data_AF-A0A562M823-F1
#
_entry.id   AF-A0A562M823-F1
#
_cell.length_a   1.000
_cell.length_b   1.000
_cell.length_c   1.000
_cell.angle_alpha   90.00
_cell.angle_beta   90.00
_cell.angle_gamma   90.00
#
_symmetry.space_group_name_H-M   'P 1'
#
loop_
_entity.id
_entity.type
_entity.pdbx_description
1 polymer ?
#
loop_
_entity_poly.entity_id
_entity_poly.type
_entity_poly.pdbx_seq_one_letter_code
_entity_poly.pdbx_strand_id
1 'polypeptide(L)'
;MAKDTVKVILSNLGEYIQDFTLYTMDGAGNKSVGQTLTAVKVYGPLYVSSLRNRRFTTSSLNLTNLTLNFAANTDTINVDTKLSYTNNLGVRVNLSLHPDSLKIVLPNWKTGKKVLLKSSFIPVKNAIDVFTASYTDTLLIN
;
A
#
# COMPACT_ATOMS: atom_id res chain seq x y z
N MET A 1 25.03 -27.86 0.52
CA MET A 1 25.93 -26.75 0.89
C MET A 1 25.06 -25.56 1.30
N ALA A 2 25.21 -25.04 2.52
CA ALA A 2 24.45 -23.89 2.98
C ALA A 2 25.01 -22.62 2.31
N LYS A 3 24.16 -21.89 1.58
CA LYS A 3 24.53 -20.63 0.95
C LYS A 3 24.35 -19.52 1.99
N ASP A 4 25.46 -18.98 2.48
CA ASP A 4 25.41 -17.85 3.39
C ASP A 4 24.87 -16.61 2.64
N THR A 5 23.92 -15.89 3.24
CA THR A 5 23.22 -14.78 2.58
C THR A 5 23.31 -13.54 3.45
N VAL A 6 24.00 -12.51 2.94
CA VAL A 6 24.04 -11.20 3.57
C VAL A 6 22.87 -10.36 3.06
N LYS A 7 22.13 -9.72 3.98
CA LYS A 7 21.05 -8.77 3.66
C LYS A 7 21.24 -7.50 4.47
N VAL A 8 21.05 -6.36 3.82
CA VAL A 8 21.05 -5.04 4.45
C VAL A 8 19.88 -4.23 3.88
N ILE A 9 19.20 -3.48 4.75
CA ILE A 9 18.20 -2.49 4.34
C ILE A 9 18.89 -1.14 4.32
N LEU A 10 18.85 -0.46 3.18
CA LEU A 10 19.35 0.90 3.04
C LEU A 10 18.16 1.85 3.22
N SER A 11 18.27 2.77 4.18
CA SER A 11 17.24 3.77 4.47
C SER A 11 17.60 5.13 3.89
N ASN A 12 16.61 6.01 3.74
CA ASN A 12 16.77 7.40 3.30
C ASN A 12 17.41 7.56 1.91
N LEU A 13 17.18 6.60 1.01
CA LEU A 13 17.57 6.71 -0.39
C LEU A 13 16.68 7.75 -1.09
N GLY A 14 17.29 8.60 -1.92
CA GLY A 14 16.52 9.47 -2.83
C GLY A 14 15.73 8.64 -3.83
N GLU A 15 14.51 9.09 -4.18
CA GLU A 15 13.77 8.50 -5.30
C GLU A 15 14.59 8.64 -6.60
N TYR A 16 14.28 7.83 -7.62
CA TYR A 16 14.95 7.69 -8.93
C TYR A 16 15.87 6.45 -9.04
N ILE A 17 16.51 6.34 -10.20
CA ILE A 17 17.37 5.24 -10.58
C ILE A 17 18.76 5.48 -9.97
N GLN A 18 19.29 4.45 -9.32
CA GLN A 18 20.60 4.47 -8.67
C GLN A 18 21.37 3.19 -8.97
N ASP A 19 22.69 3.29 -8.92
CA ASP A 19 23.59 2.15 -9.03
C ASP A 19 24.20 1.87 -7.65
N PHE A 20 24.28 0.60 -7.29
CA PHE A 20 24.85 0.14 -6.03
C PHE A 20 26.05 -0.76 -6.30
N THR A 21 27.18 -0.50 -5.65
CA THR A 21 28.36 -1.38 -5.75
C THR A 21 28.66 -2.01 -4.41
N LEU A 22 28.69 -3.34 -4.38
CA LEU A 22 29.07 -4.13 -3.22
C LEU A 22 30.55 -4.46 -3.28
N TYR A 23 31.25 -4.23 -2.16
CA TYR A 23 32.63 -4.64 -1.93
C TYR A 23 32.68 -5.56 -0.73
N THR A 24 33.55 -6.57 -0.77
CA THR A 24 33.99 -7.27 0.43
C THR A 24 35.34 -6.71 0.87
N MET A 25 35.59 -6.72 2.18
CA MET A 25 36.86 -6.31 2.78
C MET A 25 37.38 -7.44 3.66
N ASP A 26 38.69 -7.70 3.59
CA ASP A 26 39.35 -8.64 4.50
C ASP A 26 39.70 -7.96 5.84
N GLY A 27 40.23 -8.76 6.78
CA GLY A 27 40.66 -8.24 8.09
C GLY A 27 41.86 -7.30 8.05
N ALA A 28 42.54 -7.17 6.90
CA ALA A 28 43.64 -6.24 6.67
C ALA A 28 43.19 -4.96 5.95
N GLY A 29 41.91 -4.82 5.61
CA GLY A 29 41.34 -3.67 4.92
C GLY A 29 41.48 -3.68 3.39
N ASN A 30 41.92 -4.79 2.79
CA ASN A 30 41.96 -4.90 1.33
C ASN A 30 40.55 -5.11 0.78
N LYS A 31 40.20 -4.34 -0.26
CA LYS A 31 38.88 -4.41 -0.92
C LYS A 31 38.90 -5.35 -2.13
N SER A 32 37.80 -6.05 -2.36
CA SER A 32 37.58 -6.84 -3.57
C SER A 32 37.40 -5.96 -4.81
N VAL A 33 37.37 -6.60 -5.99
CA VAL A 33 36.71 -6.02 -7.16
C VAL A 33 35.21 -5.89 -6.83
N GLY A 34 34.64 -4.70 -7.07
CA GLY A 34 33.25 -4.40 -6.72
C GLY A 34 32.27 -5.08 -7.67
N GLN A 35 31.15 -5.56 -7.12
CA GLN A 35 30.02 -6.04 -7.89
C GLN A 35 28.95 -4.94 -7.96
N THR A 36 28.70 -4.41 -9.15
CA THR A 36 27.72 -3.35 -9.35
C THR A 36 26.37 -3.90 -9.78
N LEU A 37 25.32 -3.47 -9.10
CA LEU A 37 23.94 -3.58 -9.51
C LEU A 37 23.50 -2.23 -10.07
N THR A 38 23.26 -2.18 -11.37
CA THR A 38 22.89 -0.95 -12.07
C THR A 38 21.39 -0.80 -12.21
N ALA A 39 20.94 0.43 -12.44
CA ALA A 39 19.57 0.76 -12.80
C ALA A 39 18.52 0.34 -11.75
N VAL A 40 18.87 0.36 -10.46
CA VAL A 40 17.96 0.04 -9.37
C VAL A 40 17.02 1.21 -9.16
N LYS A 41 15.71 0.96 -9.28
CA LYS A 41 14.69 2.00 -9.07
C LYS A 41 14.32 2.11 -7.60
N VAL A 42 14.56 3.28 -7.02
CA VAL A 42 14.07 3.67 -5.70
C VAL A 42 12.78 4.47 -5.87
N TYR A 43 11.77 4.14 -5.04
CA TYR A 43 10.44 4.74 -5.07
C TYR A 43 10.23 5.65 -3.86
N GLY A 44 9.47 6.72 -4.05
CA GLY A 44 9.33 7.77 -3.05
C GLY A 44 8.14 8.70 -3.29
N PRO A 45 8.23 9.99 -2.94
CA PRO A 45 7.11 10.93 -3.02
C PRO A 45 6.45 11.06 -4.40
N LEU A 46 7.20 10.96 -5.50
CA LEU A 46 6.63 11.02 -6.86
C LEU A 46 5.78 9.79 -7.15
N TYR A 47 6.26 8.59 -6.80
CA TYR A 47 5.45 7.38 -6.87
C TYR A 47 4.18 7.52 -6.01
N VAL A 48 4.30 7.98 -4.76
CA VAL A 48 3.15 8.25 -3.87
C VAL A 48 2.13 9.20 -4.51
N SER A 49 2.60 10.24 -5.21
CA SER A 49 1.73 11.21 -5.89
C SER A 49 0.94 10.62 -7.06
N SER A 50 1.45 9.56 -7.69
CA SER A 50 0.76 8.84 -8.76
C SER A 50 -0.28 7.86 -8.26
N LEU A 51 -0.25 7.48 -6.97
CA LEU A 51 -1.18 6.51 -6.41
C LEU A 51 -2.62 7.07 -6.45
N ARG A 52 -3.55 6.17 -6.74
CA ARG A 52 -4.99 6.44 -6.73
C ARG A 52 -5.65 5.43 -5.82
N ASN A 53 -6.57 5.90 -4.99
CA ASN A 53 -7.35 5.04 -4.11
C ASN A 53 -8.17 4.03 -4.93
N ARG A 54 -8.37 2.83 -4.36
CA ARG A 54 -9.17 1.77 -4.99
C ARG A 54 -10.61 2.26 -5.11
N ARG A 55 -11.12 2.28 -6.34
CA ARG A 55 -12.46 2.76 -6.65
C ARG A 55 -13.52 1.74 -6.23
N PHE A 56 -14.50 2.17 -5.46
CA PHE A 56 -15.73 1.40 -5.23
C PHE A 56 -16.67 1.54 -6.44
N THR A 57 -17.51 0.53 -6.68
CA THR A 57 -18.42 0.48 -7.82
C THR A 57 -19.84 0.86 -7.43
N THR A 58 -20.39 0.18 -6.42
CA THR A 58 -21.76 0.39 -5.96
C THR A 58 -21.83 0.28 -4.44
N SER A 59 -22.85 0.92 -3.88
CA SER A 59 -23.22 0.79 -2.47
C SER A 59 -24.65 0.28 -2.35
N SER A 60 -24.92 -0.52 -1.32
CA SER A 60 -26.28 -0.91 -0.95
C SER A 60 -26.47 -0.87 0.56
N LEU A 61 -27.59 -0.31 1.01
CA LEU A 61 -27.96 -0.27 2.42
C LEU A 61 -28.99 -1.37 2.70
N ASN A 62 -28.68 -2.27 3.62
CA ASN A 62 -29.63 -3.25 4.13
C ASN A 62 -29.81 -3.03 5.63
N LEU A 63 -30.99 -2.56 6.02
CA LEU A 63 -31.29 -2.10 7.38
C LEU A 63 -30.26 -1.05 7.83
N THR A 64 -29.37 -1.43 8.75
CA THR A 64 -28.30 -0.57 9.29
C THR A 64 -26.93 -0.84 8.69
N ASN A 65 -26.81 -1.84 7.82
CA ASN A 65 -25.52 -2.30 7.29
C ASN A 65 -25.32 -1.77 5.87
N LEU A 66 -24.29 -0.94 5.70
CA LEU A 66 -23.88 -0.45 4.39
C LEU A 66 -22.88 -1.44 3.78
N THR A 67 -23.18 -1.94 2.58
CA THR A 67 -22.24 -2.77 1.81
C THR A 67 -21.65 -1.92 0.69
N LEU A 68 -20.32 -1.93 0.59
CA LEU A 68 -19.59 -1.33 -0.52
C LEU A 68 -19.02 -2.44 -1.39
N ASN A 69 -19.31 -2.39 -2.69
CA ASN A 69 -18.77 -3.29 -3.69
C ASN A 69 -17.63 -2.62 -4.45
N PHE A 70 -16.68 -3.44 -4.88
CA PHE A 70 -15.49 -3.06 -5.60
C PHE A 70 -15.39 -3.89 -6.87
N ALA A 71 -14.82 -3.30 -7.93
CA ALA A 71 -14.46 -4.08 -9.10
C ALA A 71 -13.39 -5.11 -8.72
N ALA A 72 -13.30 -6.17 -9.53
CA ALA A 72 -12.15 -7.06 -9.51
C ALA A 72 -10.89 -6.21 -9.56
N ASN A 73 -10.01 -6.43 -8.59
CA ASN A 73 -8.79 -5.67 -8.49
C ASN A 73 -7.85 -6.11 -9.62
N THR A 74 -7.83 -5.35 -10.72
CA THR A 74 -6.85 -5.55 -11.79
C THR A 74 -5.47 -5.05 -11.40
N ASP A 75 -5.39 -4.28 -10.32
CA ASP A 75 -4.15 -3.78 -9.80
C ASP A 75 -3.47 -4.82 -8.88
N THR A 76 -2.53 -5.56 -9.45
CA THR A 76 -1.73 -6.58 -8.73
C THR A 76 -0.84 -6.00 -7.63
N ILE A 77 -0.74 -4.68 -7.53
CA ILE A 77 0.10 -4.03 -6.52
C ILE A 77 -0.67 -3.38 -5.37
N ASN A 78 -2.01 -3.31 -5.40
CA ASN A 78 -2.77 -2.94 -4.20
C ASN A 78 -2.60 -4.03 -3.13
N VAL A 79 -2.23 -3.64 -1.91
CA VAL A 79 -2.01 -4.59 -0.79
C VAL A 79 -3.01 -4.43 0.34
N ASP A 80 -3.68 -3.27 0.45
CA ASP A 80 -4.72 -3.02 1.44
C ASP A 80 -5.58 -1.82 1.03
N THR A 81 -6.82 -1.78 1.49
CA THR A 81 -7.66 -0.59 1.45
C THR A 81 -8.35 -0.39 2.79
N LYS A 82 -8.01 0.71 3.47
CA LYS A 82 -8.60 1.07 4.76
C LYS A 82 -9.84 1.91 4.55
N LEU A 83 -10.88 1.58 5.30
CA LEU A 83 -12.12 2.34 5.38
C LEU A 83 -12.33 2.85 6.80
N SER A 84 -12.92 4.04 6.91
CA SER A 84 -13.29 4.62 8.18
C SER A 84 -14.66 5.27 8.09
N TYR A 85 -15.55 4.99 9.04
CA TYR A 85 -16.92 5.50 9.03
C TYR A 85 -17.44 5.74 10.45
N THR A 86 -18.60 6.41 10.56
CA THR A 86 -19.29 6.61 11.84
C THR A 86 -20.45 5.64 11.95
N ASN A 87 -20.54 4.88 13.05
CA ASN A 87 -21.68 4.01 13.31
C ASN A 87 -22.87 4.77 13.92
N ASN A 88 -24.02 4.11 14.06
CA ASN A 88 -25.27 4.69 14.59
C ASN A 88 -25.13 5.24 16.03
N LEU A 89 -24.19 4.72 16.83
CA LEU A 89 -23.82 5.22 18.15
C LEU A 89 -22.91 6.46 18.11
N GLY A 90 -22.50 6.92 16.93
CA GLY A 90 -21.60 8.05 16.77
C GLY A 90 -20.11 7.71 16.92
N VAL A 91 -19.77 6.42 17.01
CA VAL A 91 -18.38 5.96 17.17
C VAL A 91 -17.73 5.78 15.80
N ARG A 92 -16.45 6.18 15.70
CA ARG A 92 -15.63 5.96 14.51
C ARG A 92 -15.16 4.50 14.45
N VAL A 93 -15.43 3.82 13.35
CA VAL A 93 -15.01 2.44 13.08
C VAL A 93 -14.03 2.42 11.92
N ASN A 94 -12.98 1.62 12.02
CA ASN A 94 -11.98 1.41 10.97
C ASN A 94 -12.01 -0.05 10.52
N LEU A 95 -11.99 -0.29 9.22
CA LEU A 95 -11.96 -1.62 8.61
C LEU A 95 -10.87 -1.69 7.54
N SER A 96 -10.39 -2.91 7.25
CA SER A 96 -9.50 -3.20 6.12
C SER A 96 -10.22 -4.08 5.12
N LEU A 97 -10.08 -3.76 3.84
CA LEU A 97 -10.48 -4.58 2.71
C LEU A 97 -9.23 -5.21 2.09
N HIS A 98 -9.18 -6.54 2.11
CA HIS A 98 -8.13 -7.29 1.42
C HIS A 98 -8.17 -7.04 -0.11
N PRO A 99 -7.02 -7.00 -0.82
CA PRO A 99 -6.97 -6.78 -2.27
C PRO A 99 -7.91 -7.68 -3.07
N ASP A 100 -7.98 -8.96 -2.71
CA ASP A 100 -8.81 -9.96 -3.40
C ASP A 100 -10.30 -9.90 -3.03
N SER A 101 -10.65 -9.16 -1.98
CA SER A 101 -12.04 -8.98 -1.59
C SER A 101 -12.74 -8.00 -2.53
N LEU A 102 -13.95 -8.36 -2.96
CA LEU A 102 -14.79 -7.54 -3.86
C LEU A 102 -15.86 -6.74 -3.13
N LYS A 103 -15.99 -6.93 -1.81
CA LYS A 103 -16.97 -6.23 -1.00
C LYS A 103 -16.50 -6.09 0.44
N ILE A 104 -17.02 -5.07 1.12
CA ILE A 104 -16.92 -4.92 2.56
C ILE A 104 -18.24 -4.45 3.13
N VAL A 105 -18.62 -5.00 4.27
CA VAL A 105 -19.80 -4.58 5.02
C VAL A 105 -19.34 -3.63 6.12
N LEU A 106 -20.05 -2.52 6.27
CA LEU A 106 -19.89 -1.53 7.34
C LEU A 106 -21.09 -1.67 8.27
N PRO A 107 -20.96 -2.44 9.36
CA PRO A 107 -22.06 -2.67 10.28
C PRO A 107 -22.52 -1.39 10.96
N ASN A 108 -23.84 -1.24 11.12
CA ASN A 108 -24.46 -0.13 11.82
C ASN A 108 -24.00 1.25 11.34
N TRP A 109 -23.74 1.43 10.06
CA TRP A 109 -23.32 2.71 9.51
C TRP A 109 -24.40 3.78 9.76
N LYS A 110 -23.99 4.97 10.21
CA LYS A 110 -24.89 6.09 10.44
C LYS A 110 -25.29 6.70 9.11
N THR A 111 -26.54 6.48 8.70
CA THR A 111 -27.10 6.99 7.45
C THR A 111 -26.80 8.48 7.24
N GLY A 112 -26.34 8.82 6.03
CA GLY A 112 -25.97 10.18 5.64
C GLY A 112 -24.56 10.62 6.10
N LYS A 113 -23.81 9.78 6.84
CA LYS A 113 -22.42 10.10 7.20
C LYS A 113 -21.43 9.59 6.17
N LYS A 114 -20.42 10.40 5.90
CA LYS A 114 -19.33 10.07 4.96
C LYS A 114 -18.62 8.77 5.35
N VAL A 115 -18.16 8.04 4.34
CA VAL A 115 -17.19 6.96 4.49
C VAL A 115 -15.85 7.46 3.92
N LEU A 116 -14.77 7.27 4.66
CA LEU A 116 -13.42 7.62 4.25
C LEU A 116 -12.72 6.37 3.72
N LEU A 117 -11.98 6.49 2.62
CA LEU A 117 -11.26 5.39 2.00
C LEU A 117 -9.82 5.78 1.68
N LYS A 118 -8.87 4.89 1.98
CA LYS A 118 -7.45 5.10 1.67
C LYS A 118 -6.76 3.78 1.34
N SER A 119 -6.09 3.70 0.20
CA SER A 119 -5.45 2.46 -0.29
C SER A 119 -3.92 2.51 -0.18
N SER A 120 -3.33 1.32 -0.03
CA SER A 120 -1.88 1.11 0.03
C SER A 120 -1.42 0.12 -1.05
N PHE A 121 -0.20 0.31 -1.54
CA PHE A 121 0.34 -0.34 -2.72
C PHE A 121 1.83 -0.68 -2.54
N ILE A 122 2.29 -1.72 -3.21
CA ILE A 122 3.72 -1.98 -3.43
C ILE A 122 4.14 -1.40 -4.79
N PRO A 123 5.35 -0.88 -4.99
CA PRO A 123 5.74 -0.30 -6.27
C PRO A 123 5.90 -1.32 -7.39
N VAL A 124 6.31 -2.54 -7.03
CA VAL A 124 6.48 -3.71 -7.90
C VAL A 124 6.26 -4.98 -7.09
N LYS A 125 6.04 -6.10 -7.77
CA LYS A 125 5.97 -7.42 -7.13
C LYS A 125 7.25 -7.70 -6.34
N ASN A 126 7.10 -8.22 -5.13
CA ASN A 126 8.19 -8.51 -4.18
C ASN A 126 8.93 -7.28 -3.63
N ALA A 127 8.44 -6.06 -3.84
CA ALA A 127 8.99 -4.90 -3.15
C ALA A 127 8.82 -5.05 -1.63
N ILE A 128 9.83 -4.58 -0.89
CA ILE A 128 9.81 -4.58 0.58
C ILE A 128 9.04 -3.39 1.15
N ASP A 129 8.90 -2.31 0.37
CA ASP A 129 8.24 -1.08 0.79
C ASP A 129 6.76 -1.05 0.38
N VAL A 130 5.92 -0.55 1.27
CA VAL A 130 4.51 -0.28 1.04
C VAL A 130 4.26 1.22 1.11
N PHE A 131 3.60 1.76 0.09
CA PHE A 131 3.25 3.17 -0.04
C PHE A 131 1.73 3.35 0.06
N THR A 132 1.29 4.35 0.80
CA THR A 132 -0.12 4.72 0.89
C THR A 132 -0.40 5.94 0.03
N ALA A 133 -1.55 5.98 -0.64
CA ALA A 133 -1.98 7.17 -1.39
C ALA A 133 -1.92 8.44 -0.52
N SER A 134 -1.53 9.58 -1.10
CA SER A 134 -1.34 10.83 -0.34
C SER A 134 -2.65 11.40 0.21
N TYR A 135 -3.77 11.12 -0.45
CA TYR A 135 -5.08 11.66 -0.11
C TYR A 135 -6.08 10.58 0.31
N THR A 136 -7.14 11.00 0.99
CA THR A 136 -8.24 10.13 1.45
C THR A 136 -9.50 10.48 0.68
N ASP A 137 -10.10 9.47 0.06
CA ASP A 137 -11.37 9.63 -0.64
C ASP A 137 -12.49 9.76 0.39
N THR A 138 -13.37 10.73 0.15
CA THR A 138 -14.62 10.87 0.90
C THR A 138 -15.75 10.36 0.03
N LEU A 139 -16.27 9.18 0.38
CA LEU A 139 -17.38 8.57 -0.33
C LEU A 139 -18.69 9.19 0.18
N LEU A 140 -19.45 9.76 -0.75
CA LEU A 140 -20.83 10.15 -0.54
C LEU A 140 -21.71 8.96 -0.92
N ILE A 141 -22.46 8.47 0.05
CA ILE A 141 -23.36 7.33 -0.13
C ILE A 141 -24.75 7.93 -0.31
N ASN A 142 -25.29 7.74 -1.51
CA ASN A 142 -26.60 8.21 -1.91
C ASN A 142 -27.65 7.13 -1.65
#